data_AF-A0A356Q0V3-F1
#
_entry.id   AF-A0A356Q0V3-F1
#
_cell.length_a   1.000
_cell.length_b   1.000
_cell.length_c   1.000
_cell.angle_alpha   90.00
_cell.angle_beta   90.00
_cell.angle_gamma   90.00
#
_symmetry.space_group_name_H-M   'P 1'
#
loop_
_entity.id
_entity.type
_entity.pdbx_description
1 polymer ?
#
loop_
_entity_poly.entity_id
_entity_poly.type
_entity_poly.pdbx_seq_one_letter_code
_entity_poly.pdbx_strand_id
1 'polypeptide(L)'
;ERAVLAVYDCTGHGVPGAFMTLLGARALDAGIEADARAPQPRIGSVLDAADAFIRREVNADGNAASNDGMDCFILDYRKTGDSSYASANFTVFAQRGE
;
A
#
# COMPACT_ATOMS: atom_id res chain seq x y z
N GLU A 1 -5.68 -18.24 -10.84
CA GLU A 1 -4.53 -17.96 -9.96
C GLU A 1 -4.38 -16.45 -9.86
N ARG A 2 -4.23 -15.94 -8.63
CA ARG A 2 -4.17 -14.51 -8.29
C ARG A 2 -2.95 -14.30 -7.40
N ALA A 3 -2.21 -13.23 -7.62
CA ALA A 3 -1.13 -12.79 -6.75
C ALA A 3 -1.23 -11.28 -6.54
N VAL A 4 -0.99 -10.82 -5.32
CA VAL A 4 -0.86 -9.38 -5.03
C VAL A 4 0.60 -9.09 -4.79
N LEU A 5 1.14 -8.13 -5.55
CA LEU A 5 2.52 -7.68 -5.41
C LEU A 5 2.50 -6.21 -4.99
N ALA A 6 3.33 -5.86 -4.01
CA ALA A 6 3.51 -4.48 -3.59
C ALA A 6 5.00 -4.14 -3.51
N VAL A 7 5.34 -2.93 -3.94
CA VAL A 7 6.66 -2.31 -3.76
C VAL A 7 6.41 -0.98 -3.09
N TYR A 8 7.10 -0.72 -1.99
CA TYR A 8 6.88 0.49 -1.20
C TYR A 8 8.18 1.00 -0.61
N ASP A 9 8.23 2.33 -0.42
CA ASP A 9 9.33 3.07 0.19
C ASP A 9 8.76 3.90 1.35
N CYS A 10 9.27 3.67 2.55
CA CYS A 10 8.78 4.31 3.77
C CYS A 10 9.71 5.46 4.17
N THR A 11 9.15 6.50 4.78
CA THR A 11 9.94 7.62 5.30
C THR A 11 10.90 7.20 6.43
N GLY A 12 12.04 7.89 6.49
CA GLY A 12 13.06 7.67 7.51
C GLY A 12 14.17 6.71 7.06
N HIS A 13 15.15 6.48 7.94
CA HIS A 13 16.23 5.53 7.72
C HIS A 13 16.70 4.96 9.06
N GLY A 14 17.40 3.82 9.04
CA GLY A 14 17.83 3.15 10.26
C GLY A 14 16.64 2.61 11.05
N VAL A 15 16.65 2.78 12.37
CA VAL A 15 15.64 2.19 13.27
C VAL A 15 14.22 2.75 13.03
N PRO A 16 13.99 4.07 12.89
CA PRO A 16 12.67 4.60 12.56
C PRO A 16 12.15 4.10 11.20
N GLY A 17 13.02 4.03 10.19
CA GLY A 17 12.65 3.50 8.88
C GLY A 17 12.23 2.03 8.93
N ALA A 18 12.98 1.19 9.67
CA ALA A 18 12.62 -0.22 9.86
C ALA A 18 11.27 -0.40 10.56
N PHE A 19 10.95 0.44 11.54
CA PHE A 19 9.63 0.45 12.17
C PHE A 19 8.53 0.83 11.17
N MET A 20 8.74 1.88 10.37
CA MET A 20 7.79 2.29 9.33
C MET A 20 7.59 1.20 8.26
N THR A 21 8.64 0.48 7.87
CA THR A 21 8.52 -0.67 6.96
C THR A 21 7.63 -1.77 7.53
N LEU A 22 7.79 -2.11 8.81
CA LEU A 22 6.92 -3.10 9.47
C LEU A 22 5.48 -2.61 9.53
N LEU A 23 5.27 -1.33 9.86
CA LEU A 23 3.95 -0.73 9.89
C LEU A 23 3.28 -0.75 8.51
N GLY A 24 4.00 -0.37 7.46
CA GLY A 24 3.55 -0.40 6.08
C GLY A 24 3.16 -1.81 5.62
N ALA A 25 3.99 -2.82 5.93
CA ALA A 25 3.66 -4.21 5.64
C ALA A 25 2.33 -4.64 6.29
N ARG A 26 2.11 -4.29 7.57
CA ARG A 26 0.86 -4.59 8.27
C ARG A 26 -0.34 -3.83 7.70
N ALA A 27 -0.14 -2.57 7.31
CA ALA A 27 -1.17 -1.75 6.71
C ALA A 27 -1.65 -2.34 5.37
N LEU A 28 -0.70 -2.77 4.52
CA LEU A 28 -0.99 -3.40 3.24
C LEU A 28 -1.67 -4.77 3.41
N ASP A 29 -1.17 -5.62 4.32
CA ASP A 29 -1.81 -6.93 4.61
C ASP A 29 -3.28 -6.74 5.04
N ALA A 30 -3.53 -5.84 6.00
CA ALA A 30 -4.87 -5.56 6.49
C ALA A 30 -5.78 -4.97 5.38
N GLY A 31 -5.24 -4.09 4.55
CA GLY A 31 -5.94 -3.50 3.40
C GLY A 31 -6.31 -4.56 2.36
N ILE A 32 -5.40 -5.49 2.04
CA ILE A 32 -5.65 -6.59 1.09
C ILE A 32 -6.74 -7.53 1.62
N GLU A 33 -6.69 -7.87 2.92
CA GLU A 33 -7.73 -8.69 3.54
C GLU A 33 -9.11 -8.00 3.56
N ALA A 34 -9.14 -6.69 3.79
CA ALA A 34 -10.36 -5.90 3.75
C ALA A 34 -10.94 -5.83 2.32
N ASP A 35 -10.10 -5.53 1.33
CA ASP A 35 -10.47 -5.49 -0.09
C ASP A 35 -11.03 -6.84 -0.57
N ALA A 36 -10.39 -7.95 -0.18
CA ALA A 36 -10.84 -9.30 -0.55
C ALA A 36 -12.24 -9.65 0.01
N ARG A 37 -12.67 -8.99 1.09
CA ARG A 37 -14.00 -9.17 1.70
C ARG A 37 -15.02 -8.14 1.23
N ALA A 38 -14.60 -7.12 0.47
CA ALA A 38 -15.48 -6.06 0.01
C ALA A 38 -16.47 -6.57 -1.06
N PRO A 39 -17.70 -6.06 -1.12
CA PRO A 39 -18.65 -6.41 -2.17
C PRO A 39 -18.15 -6.09 -3.59
N GLN A 40 -17.30 -5.07 -3.70
CA GLN A 40 -16.70 -4.63 -4.96
C GLN A 40 -15.21 -4.30 -4.73
N PRO A 41 -14.33 -5.31 -4.77
CA PRO A 41 -12.90 -5.13 -4.55
C PRO A 41 -12.30 -4.18 -5.58
N ARG A 42 -11.49 -3.23 -5.11
CA ARG A 42 -10.75 -2.26 -5.92
C ARG A 42 -9.39 -2.08 -5.28
N ILE A 43 -8.33 -2.43 -6.01
CA ILE A 43 -6.96 -2.44 -5.48
C ILE A 43 -6.50 -1.09 -4.93
N GLY A 44 -7.04 0.04 -5.44
CA GLY A 44 -6.79 1.37 -4.89
C GLY A 44 -7.26 1.55 -3.44
N SER A 45 -8.33 0.85 -3.03
CA SER A 45 -8.85 0.91 -1.65
C SER A 45 -7.87 0.34 -0.62
N VAL A 46 -6.94 -0.52 -1.05
CA VAL A 46 -5.84 -0.99 -0.20
C VAL A 46 -4.91 0.17 0.18
N LEU A 47 -4.62 1.08 -0.77
CA LEU A 47 -3.78 2.24 -0.49
C LEU A 47 -4.49 3.23 0.44
N ASP A 48 -5.80 3.44 0.25
CA ASP A 48 -6.60 4.28 1.15
C ASP A 48 -6.61 3.72 2.59
N ALA A 49 -6.81 2.40 2.71
CA ALA A 49 -6.78 1.71 4.01
C ALA A 49 -5.38 1.79 4.64
N ALA A 50 -4.32 1.63 3.85
CA ALA A 50 -2.95 1.71 4.33
C ALA A 50 -2.59 3.13 4.82
N ASP A 51 -2.96 4.18 4.08
CA ASP A 51 -2.78 5.59 4.49
C ASP A 51 -3.52 5.88 5.79
N ALA A 52 -4.79 5.48 5.89
CA ALA A 52 -5.58 5.67 7.11
C ALA A 52 -4.98 4.94 8.32
N PHE A 53 -4.49 3.71 8.12
CA PHE A 53 -3.83 2.93 9.15
C PHE A 53 -2.54 3.59 9.63
N ILE A 54 -1.64 3.95 8.71
CA ILE A 54 -0.36 4.58 9.04
C ILE A 54 -0.58 5.92 9.76
N ARG A 55 -1.49 6.77 9.25
CA ARG A 55 -1.81 8.05 9.90
C ARG A 55 -2.31 7.88 11.32
N ARG A 56 -3.14 6.85 11.57
CA ARG A 56 -3.67 6.57 12.91
C ARG A 56 -2.55 6.16 13.86
N GLU A 57 -1.65 5.30 13.42
CA GLU A 57 -0.60 4.75 14.28
C GLU A 57 0.52 5.78 14.53
N VAL A 58 0.86 6.61 13.54
CA VAL A 58 1.93 7.60 13.67
C VAL A 58 1.46 8.92 14.30
N ASN A 59 0.18 9.31 14.11
CA ASN A 59 -0.37 10.54 14.69
C ASN A 59 -1.22 10.29 15.96
N ALA A 60 -1.07 9.12 16.61
CA ALA A 60 -1.87 8.75 17.78
C ALA A 60 -1.80 9.77 18.94
N ASP A 61 -0.70 10.52 19.05
CA ASP A 61 -0.46 11.50 20.13
C ASP A 61 -0.89 12.95 19.79
N GLY A 62 -1.57 13.18 18.67
CA GLY A 62 -2.39 14.38 18.42
C GLY A 62 -1.68 15.73 18.24
N ASN A 63 -0.36 15.83 18.38
CA ASN A 63 0.34 17.13 18.46
C ASN A 63 1.45 17.39 17.43
N ALA A 64 1.65 16.51 16.44
CA ALA A 64 2.61 16.78 15.38
C ALA A 64 2.02 16.39 14.02
N ALA A 65 2.06 17.30 13.06
CA ALA A 65 1.98 16.93 11.66
C ALA A 65 3.23 16.09 11.36
N SER A 66 3.14 14.77 11.45
CA SER A 66 4.22 13.90 11.00
C SER A 66 4.27 13.96 9.47
N ASN A 67 5.48 14.09 8.93
CA ASN A 67 5.72 13.92 7.49
C ASN A 67 6.01 12.44 7.17
N ASP A 68 5.56 11.54 8.05
CA ASP A 68 5.81 10.12 7.94
C ASP A 68 4.75 9.47 7.06
N GLY A 69 5.21 8.65 6.13
CA GLY A 69 4.38 8.12 5.06
C GLY A 69 5.08 7.02 4.27
N MET A 70 4.46 6.70 3.15
CA MET A 70 4.88 5.60 2.29
C MET A 70 4.50 5.89 0.84
N ASP A 71 5.50 5.84 -0.03
CA ASP A 71 5.29 5.75 -1.47
C ASP A 71 5.04 4.27 -1.78
N CYS A 72 4.03 3.95 -2.59
CA CYS A 72 3.64 2.57 -2.80
C CYS A 72 3.09 2.32 -4.20
N PHE A 73 3.50 1.21 -4.79
CA PHE A 73 2.87 0.58 -5.94
C PHE A 73 2.29 -0.77 -5.52
N ILE A 74 1.07 -1.07 -5.97
CA ILE A 74 0.41 -2.35 -5.74
C ILE A 74 -0.23 -2.87 -7.02
N LEU A 75 -0.07 -4.17 -7.28
CA LEU A 75 -0.59 -4.90 -8.44
C LEU A 75 -1.42 -6.09 -7.97
N ASP A 76 -2.69 -6.13 -8.36
CA ASP A 76 -3.53 -7.33 -8.37
C ASP A 76 -3.33 -8.06 -9.70
N TYR A 77 -2.42 -9.03 -9.70
CA TYR A 77 -2.12 -9.87 -10.85
C TYR A 77 -3.11 -11.03 -10.94
N ARG A 78 -3.67 -11.22 -12.13
CA ARG A 78 -4.52 -12.36 -12.46
C ARG A 78 -3.94 -13.10 -13.67
N LYS A 79 -3.79 -14.42 -13.55
CA LYS A 79 -3.34 -15.29 -14.64
C LYS A 79 -4.26 -15.23 -15.86
N THR A 80 -5.55 -14.98 -15.63
CA THR A 80 -6.58 -14.87 -16.66
C THR A 80 -7.43 -13.64 -16.37
N GLY A 81 -7.78 -12.88 -17.42
CA GLY A 81 -8.54 -11.64 -17.30
C GLY A 81 -7.65 -10.43 -17.00
N ASP A 82 -8.31 -9.31 -16.67
CA ASP A 82 -7.62 -8.05 -16.43
C ASP A 82 -6.94 -8.03 -15.07
N SER A 83 -5.66 -7.63 -15.07
CA SER A 83 -4.94 -7.24 -13.86
C SER A 83 -5.16 -5.75 -13.60
N SER A 84 -5.12 -5.36 -12.33
CA SER A 84 -5.32 -3.95 -11.93
C SER A 84 -4.20 -3.51 -10.99
N TYR A 85 -3.83 -2.24 -11.06
CA TYR A 85 -2.81 -1.68 -10.17
C TYR A 85 -3.25 -0.33 -9.63
N ALA A 86 -2.61 0.10 -8.55
CA ALA A 86 -2.70 1.44 -8.01
C ALA A 86 -1.32 1.90 -7.55
N SER A 87 -1.12 3.22 -7.50
CA SER A 87 0.14 3.83 -7.08
C SER A 87 -0.11 5.11 -6.29
N ALA A 88 0.66 5.30 -5.22
CA ALA A 88 0.75 6.52 -4.44
C ALA A 88 2.19 7.03 -4.53
N ASN A 89 2.37 8.18 -5.19
CA ASN A 89 3.67 8.83 -5.42
C ASN A 89 4.76 7.93 -6.04
N PHE A 90 4.35 6.85 -6.72
CA PHE A 90 5.23 5.89 -7.37
C PHE A 90 5.00 5.96 -8.89
N THR A 91 6.05 6.24 -9.68
CA THR A 91 5.92 6.30 -11.14
C THR A 91 5.90 4.89 -11.72
N VAL A 92 4.88 4.57 -12.53
CA VAL A 92 4.69 3.23 -13.10
C VAL A 92 4.92 3.26 -14.60
N PHE A 93 5.85 2.44 -15.08
CA PHE A 93 6.06 2.17 -16.50
C PHE A 93 5.44 0.82 -16.83
N ALA A 94 4.52 0.80 -17.79
CA ALA A 94 3.87 -0.42 -18.26
C ALA A 94 4.16 -0.61 -19.75
N GLN A 95 4.79 -1.73 -20.09
CA GLN A 95 4.91 -2.20 -21.46
C GLN A 95 4.08 -3.47 -21.59
N ARG A 96 3.08 -3.43 -22.46
CA ARG A 96 2.45 -4.66 -22.96
C ARG A 96 3.37 -5.21 -24.05
N GLY A 97 3.45 -6.53 -24.18
CA GLY A 97 4.26 -7.17 -25.24
C GLY A 97 3.92 -6.60 -26.63
N GLU A 98 4.77 -6.89 -27.62
CA GLU A 98 4.59 -6.41 -29.00
C GLU A 98 3.15 -6.50 -29.52
#